data_AF-A0A817KJ55-F1
#
_entry.id   AF-A0A817KJ55-F1
#
_cell.length_a   1.000
_cell.length_b   1.000
_cell.length_c   1.000
_cell.angle_alpha   90.00
_cell.angle_beta   90.00
_cell.angle_gamma   90.00
#
_symmetry.space_group_name_H-M   'P 1'
#
loop_
_entity.id
_entity.type
_entity.pdbx_description
1 polymer ?
#
loop_
_entity_poly.entity_id
_entity_poly.type
_entity_poly.pdbx_seq_one_letter_code
_entity_poly.pdbx_strand_id
1 'polypeptide(L)'
;MFKENYKNKIKIERETWCDDRVEVRGSLIEGQGLYATSPIAEGETVMICGGQLWSKSDRARLTDARYFTLTPLDDELHIGDRLDDPISMKNYVNHSCDPNLWMLNETTIIARRPIGIDEEITIDYAVFTNDNILFIDDCQCKTSLCRHQITLRDWTSKELQQRFKDHFSTFLNKKIQAEEHRRTVTRADILHALSKRKNNNSDGLQLQNIDYGLNKSSSLKKGTIHFSHEIRTI
;
A
#
# COMPACT_ATOMS: atom_id res chain seq x y z
N MET A 1 -4.07 -3.81 -22.66
CA MET A 1 -5.42 -4.23 -22.21
C MET A 1 -5.66 -3.97 -20.73
N PHE A 2 -4.80 -4.44 -19.81
CA PHE A 2 -4.98 -4.24 -18.35
C PHE A 2 -5.02 -2.77 -17.90
N LYS A 3 -4.07 -1.93 -18.35
CA LYS A 3 -4.01 -0.51 -17.95
C LYS A 3 -5.24 0.31 -18.39
N GLU A 4 -5.71 0.10 -19.62
CA GLU A 4 -6.90 0.78 -20.16
C GLU A 4 -8.18 0.38 -19.41
N ASN A 5 -8.32 -0.90 -19.04
CA ASN A 5 -9.45 -1.34 -18.21
C ASN A 5 -9.45 -0.69 -16.81
N TYR A 6 -8.28 -0.34 -16.27
CA TYR A 6 -8.17 0.36 -14.99
C TYR A 6 -8.54 1.84 -15.10
N LYS A 7 -8.04 2.54 -16.12
CA LYS A 7 -8.45 3.93 -16.40
C LYS A 7 -9.96 4.09 -16.58
N ASN A 8 -10.60 3.08 -17.18
CA ASN A 8 -12.06 3.09 -17.35
C ASN A 8 -12.84 2.82 -16.06
N LYS A 9 -12.19 2.33 -15.00
CA LYS A 9 -12.80 2.04 -13.69
C LYS A 9 -12.49 3.11 -12.64
N ILE A 10 -11.36 3.79 -12.77
CA ILE A 10 -10.83 4.73 -11.78
C ILE A 10 -10.32 5.96 -12.53
N LYS A 11 -10.81 7.14 -12.16
CA LYS A 11 -10.27 8.40 -12.68
C LYS A 11 -8.89 8.61 -12.08
N ILE A 12 -7.87 8.55 -12.93
CA ILE A 12 -6.48 8.78 -12.53
C ILE A 12 -6.09 10.20 -12.93
N GLU A 13 -5.69 10.99 -11.95
CA GLU A 13 -5.15 12.33 -12.21
C GLU A 13 -3.80 12.25 -12.92
N ARG A 14 -3.50 13.22 -13.79
CA ARG A 14 -2.24 13.22 -14.57
C ARG A 14 -1.01 13.27 -13.67
N GLU A 15 -1.09 14.05 -12.60
CA GLU A 15 -0.04 14.28 -11.63
C GLU A 15 -0.59 14.08 -10.23
N THR A 16 0.29 13.80 -9.28
CA THR A 16 -0.10 13.79 -7.87
C THR A 16 -0.44 15.20 -7.43
N TRP A 17 -1.64 15.38 -6.89
CA TRP A 17 -2.05 16.61 -6.22
C TRP A 17 -1.76 16.51 -4.72
N CYS A 18 -1.29 17.60 -4.12
CA CYS A 18 -1.12 17.77 -2.68
C CYS A 18 -1.82 19.08 -2.27
N ASP A 19 -2.38 19.12 -1.06
CA ASP A 19 -3.01 20.31 -0.50
C ASP A 19 -1.99 21.46 -0.39
N ASP A 20 -2.40 22.68 -0.76
CA ASP A 20 -1.54 23.88 -0.78
C ASP A 20 -1.01 24.26 0.62
N ARG A 21 -1.62 23.71 1.68
CA ARG A 21 -1.17 23.85 3.07
C ARG A 21 -0.05 22.87 3.43
N VAL A 22 0.54 22.16 2.47
CA VAL A 22 1.61 21.19 2.71
C VAL A 22 2.91 21.68 2.06
N GLU A 23 4.02 21.59 2.79
CA GLU A 23 5.33 21.93 2.26
C GLU A 23 6.42 20.94 2.71
N VAL A 24 7.53 20.91 1.97
CA VAL A 24 8.68 20.07 2.27
C VAL A 24 9.63 20.80 3.24
N ARG A 25 9.99 20.17 4.35
CA ARG A 25 10.99 20.67 5.30
C ARG A 25 11.98 19.57 5.70
N GLY A 26 13.03 19.92 6.45
CA GLY A 26 13.85 18.92 7.14
C GLY A 26 13.02 18.19 8.21
N SER A 27 13.14 16.87 8.28
CA SER A 27 12.35 16.03 9.17
C SER A 27 13.14 15.60 10.41
N LEU A 28 12.43 15.46 11.53
CA LEU A 28 12.95 14.84 12.74
C LEU A 28 12.80 13.31 12.72
N ILE A 29 12.03 12.75 11.78
CA ILE A 29 11.85 11.31 11.58
C ILE A 29 12.95 10.80 10.65
N GLU A 30 12.97 11.30 9.41
CA GLU A 30 13.90 10.85 8.37
C GLU A 30 14.08 11.92 7.28
N GLY A 31 15.31 12.33 7.02
CA GLY A 31 15.67 13.20 5.89
C GLY A 31 14.80 14.45 5.75
N GLN A 32 13.94 14.46 4.72
CA GLN A 32 12.93 15.49 4.49
C GLN A 32 11.54 14.93 4.78
N GLY A 33 10.63 15.80 5.22
CA GLY A 33 9.25 15.46 5.56
C GLY A 33 8.27 16.48 4.99
N LEU A 34 7.00 16.11 4.93
CA LEU A 34 5.92 17.04 4.64
C LEU A 34 5.33 17.63 5.92
N TYR A 35 5.10 18.93 5.93
CA TYR A 35 4.60 19.67 7.09
C TYR A 35 3.38 20.49 6.72
N ALA A 36 2.42 20.57 7.65
CA ALA A 36 1.26 21.44 7.49
C ALA A 36 1.63 22.91 7.79
N THR A 37 1.32 23.82 6.89
CA THR A 37 1.50 25.28 7.04
C THR A 37 0.25 25.97 7.60
N SER A 38 -0.84 25.23 7.75
CA SER A 38 -2.10 25.68 8.34
C SER A 38 -2.88 24.47 8.88
N PRO A 39 -3.84 24.65 9.81
CA PRO A 39 -4.64 23.56 10.31
C PRO A 39 -5.37 22.80 9.19
N ILE A 40 -5.36 21.47 9.29
CA ILE A 40 -6.12 20.56 8.42
C ILE A 40 -7.07 19.75 9.31
N ALA A 41 -8.36 19.80 9.01
CA ALA A 41 -9.37 19.08 9.76
C ALA A 41 -9.38 17.59 9.43
N GLU A 42 -9.86 16.78 10.38
CA GLU A 42 -10.08 15.35 10.15
C GLU A 42 -10.99 15.12 8.93
N GLY A 43 -10.60 14.15 8.10
CA GLY A 43 -11.34 13.79 6.89
C GLY A 43 -11.06 14.68 5.67
N GLU A 44 -10.34 15.80 5.80
CA GLU A 44 -9.92 16.59 4.64
C GLU A 44 -8.97 15.81 3.73
N THR A 45 -9.08 16.02 2.42
CA THR A 45 -8.17 15.42 1.44
C THR A 45 -6.84 16.15 1.45
N VAL A 46 -5.76 15.41 1.66
CA VAL A 46 -4.41 15.96 1.73
C VAL A 46 -3.64 15.66 0.45
N MET A 47 -3.84 14.47 -0.14
CA MET A 47 -3.18 14.08 -1.39
C MET A 47 -4.08 13.21 -2.26
N ILE A 48 -3.91 13.36 -3.56
CA ILE A 48 -4.47 12.46 -4.58
C ILE A 48 -3.30 11.96 -5.42
N CYS A 49 -2.95 10.69 -5.27
CA CYS A 49 -1.94 10.00 -6.07
C CYS A 49 -2.38 10.00 -7.53
N GLY A 50 -1.62 10.71 -8.36
CA GLY A 50 -1.76 10.76 -9.80
C GLY A 50 -0.50 10.25 -10.49
N GLY A 51 -0.49 10.29 -11.82
CA GLY A 51 0.67 9.91 -12.60
C GLY A 51 0.36 8.93 -13.72
N GLN A 52 1.34 8.09 -14.03
CA GLN A 52 1.26 7.03 -15.01
C GLN A 52 0.98 5.67 -14.35
N LEU A 53 0.23 4.84 -15.08
CA LEU A 53 0.08 3.43 -14.76
C LEU A 53 1.31 2.62 -15.18
N TRP A 54 1.85 1.87 -14.24
CA TRP A 54 3.01 1.01 -14.38
C TRP A 54 2.62 -0.44 -14.09
N SER A 55 2.89 -1.36 -15.01
CA SER A 55 2.74 -2.78 -14.69
C SER A 55 3.95 -3.26 -13.88
N LYS A 56 3.79 -4.35 -13.15
CA LYS A 56 4.91 -4.99 -12.43
C LYS A 56 6.10 -5.30 -13.33
N SER A 57 5.85 -5.70 -14.57
CA SER A 57 6.88 -5.93 -15.59
C SER A 57 7.62 -4.67 -16.05
N ASP A 58 7.03 -3.49 -15.89
CA ASP A 58 7.69 -2.23 -16.26
C ASP A 58 8.79 -1.84 -15.27
N ARG A 59 8.79 -2.39 -14.05
CA ARG A 59 9.73 -2.06 -12.98
C ARG A 59 11.20 -2.20 -13.37
N ALA A 60 11.52 -3.20 -14.21
CA ALA A 60 12.87 -3.42 -14.70
C ALA A 60 13.42 -2.26 -15.55
N ARG A 61 12.57 -1.31 -15.94
CA ARG A 61 12.91 -0.13 -16.76
C ARG A 61 13.00 1.15 -15.95
N LEU A 62 12.69 1.11 -14.65
CA LEU A 62 12.67 2.28 -13.78
C LEU A 62 14.02 2.46 -13.10
N THR A 63 14.43 3.72 -12.94
CA THR A 63 15.47 4.07 -11.97
C THR A 63 14.95 3.86 -10.55
N ASP A 64 15.85 3.71 -9.58
CA ASP A 64 15.46 3.57 -8.17
C ASP A 64 14.55 4.73 -7.72
N ALA A 65 14.93 5.96 -8.07
CA ALA A 65 14.13 7.15 -7.75
C ALA A 65 12.70 7.08 -8.31
N ARG A 66 12.50 6.54 -9.53
CA ARG A 66 11.17 6.35 -10.11
C ARG A 66 10.43 5.18 -9.49
N TYR A 67 11.15 4.10 -9.17
CA TYR A 67 10.59 2.94 -8.49
C TYR A 67 9.98 3.29 -7.14
N PHE A 68 10.64 4.16 -6.35
CA PHE A 68 10.11 4.62 -5.06
C PHE A 68 8.83 5.47 -5.16
N THR A 69 8.50 6.00 -6.34
CA THR A 69 7.26 6.76 -6.52
C THR A 69 6.02 5.88 -6.62
N LEU A 70 6.21 4.57 -6.85
CA LEU A 70 5.13 3.65 -7.17
C LEU A 70 4.25 3.32 -5.95
N THR A 71 2.97 3.68 -6.04
CA THR A 71 1.91 3.24 -5.12
C THR A 71 1.13 2.09 -5.76
N PRO A 72 1.01 0.92 -5.09
CA PRO A 72 0.24 -0.21 -5.61
C PRO A 72 -1.25 0.11 -5.75
N LEU A 73 -1.82 -0.19 -6.92
CA LEU A 73 -3.27 -0.23 -7.13
C LEU A 73 -3.79 -1.68 -7.04
N ASP A 74 -2.97 -2.65 -7.44
CA ASP A 74 -3.12 -4.07 -7.17
C ASP A 74 -1.75 -4.80 -7.23
N ASP A 75 -1.76 -6.14 -7.27
CA ASP A 75 -0.55 -6.96 -7.34
C ASP A 75 0.30 -6.79 -8.62
N GLU A 76 -0.31 -6.31 -9.70
CA GLU A 76 0.29 -6.21 -11.04
C GLU A 76 0.35 -4.77 -11.57
N LEU A 77 -0.31 -3.82 -10.91
CA LEU A 77 -0.49 -2.46 -11.38
C LEU A 77 -0.20 -1.43 -10.28
N HIS A 78 0.55 -0.41 -10.66
CA HIS A 78 0.99 0.68 -9.80
C HIS A 78 0.68 2.01 -10.45
N ILE A 79 0.49 3.03 -9.64
CA ILE A 79 0.49 4.43 -10.06
C ILE A 79 1.75 5.11 -9.54
N GLY A 80 2.38 5.94 -10.36
CA GLY A 80 3.55 6.71 -9.94
C GLY A 80 3.93 7.75 -10.97
N ASP A 81 4.95 8.54 -10.66
CA ASP A 81 5.34 9.68 -11.46
C ASP A 81 5.74 9.26 -12.89
N ARG A 82 5.52 10.15 -13.87
CA ARG A 82 5.94 9.90 -15.26
C ARG A 82 7.47 9.99 -15.35
N LEU A 83 8.08 9.38 -16.37
CA LEU A 83 9.54 9.39 -16.51
C LEU A 83 10.10 10.81 -16.63
N ASP A 84 9.39 11.68 -17.36
CA ASP A 84 9.84 13.02 -17.70
C ASP A 84 9.33 14.09 -16.71
N ASP A 85 8.46 13.72 -15.76
CA ASP A 85 7.93 14.65 -14.75
C ASP A 85 8.90 14.74 -13.55
N PRO A 86 8.90 15.86 -12.81
CA PRO A 86 9.61 15.93 -11.53
C PRO A 86 9.05 14.88 -10.55
N ILE A 87 9.89 14.46 -9.58
CA ILE A 87 9.44 13.60 -8.49
C ILE A 87 8.40 14.39 -7.67
N SER A 88 7.21 13.80 -7.48
CA SER A 88 6.17 14.42 -6.69
C SER A 88 6.59 14.58 -5.23
N MET A 89 6.16 15.68 -4.61
CA MET A 89 6.42 15.94 -3.18
C MET A 89 5.80 14.89 -2.25
N LYS A 90 4.81 14.13 -2.70
CA LYS A 90 4.28 12.94 -2.01
C LYS A 90 5.39 12.00 -1.53
N ASN A 91 6.50 11.92 -2.27
CA ASN A 91 7.59 11.00 -1.94
C ASN A 91 8.43 11.48 -0.73
N TYR A 92 8.12 12.63 -0.15
CA TYR A 92 8.65 13.10 1.13
C TYR A 92 7.71 12.80 2.31
N VAL A 93 6.60 12.08 2.11
CA VAL A 93 5.75 11.65 3.23
C VAL A 93 6.46 10.55 3.99
N ASN A 94 6.82 10.85 5.24
CA ASN A 94 7.48 9.89 6.11
C ASN A 94 6.52 8.90 6.75
N HIS A 95 7.11 7.81 7.21
CA HIS A 95 6.44 6.79 7.97
C HIS A 95 6.12 7.25 9.41
N SER A 96 4.93 6.91 9.90
CA SER A 96 4.66 6.83 11.35
C SER A 96 3.78 5.63 11.70
N CYS A 97 4.07 4.98 12.83
CA CYS A 97 3.23 3.92 13.40
C CYS A 97 1.96 4.45 14.10
N ASP A 98 1.89 5.76 14.33
CA ASP A 98 0.65 6.48 14.69
C ASP A 98 0.49 7.68 13.77
N PRO A 99 0.08 7.45 12.51
CA PRO A 99 0.08 8.48 11.50
C PRO A 99 -1.09 9.45 11.69
N ASN A 100 -0.94 10.64 11.12
CA ASN A 100 -2.05 11.60 10.99
C ASN A 100 -2.74 11.54 9.62
N LEU A 101 -2.26 10.71 8.69
CA LEU A 101 -2.94 10.35 7.44
C LEU A 101 -3.36 8.88 7.39
N TRP A 102 -4.31 8.59 6.50
CA TRP A 102 -4.70 7.23 6.07
C TRP A 102 -5.37 7.25 4.70
N MET A 103 -5.65 6.08 4.13
CA MET A 103 -6.29 5.98 2.82
C MET A 103 -7.80 6.21 2.93
N LEU A 104 -8.36 6.95 1.98
CA LEU A 104 -9.81 6.95 1.71
C LEU A 104 -10.17 5.91 0.65
N ASN A 105 -9.30 5.73 -0.36
CA ASN A 105 -9.46 4.77 -1.44
C ASN A 105 -8.08 4.44 -2.04
N GLU A 106 -8.02 3.91 -3.26
CA GLU A 106 -6.78 3.52 -3.94
C GLU A 106 -5.81 4.66 -4.26
N THR A 107 -6.29 5.90 -4.38
CA THR A 107 -5.47 7.06 -4.79
C THR A 107 -5.59 8.23 -3.83
N THR A 108 -6.62 8.29 -2.99
CA THR A 108 -6.89 9.44 -2.14
C THR A 108 -6.44 9.20 -0.71
N ILE A 109 -5.67 10.14 -0.18
CA ILE A 109 -5.15 10.15 1.18
C ILE A 109 -5.77 11.33 1.92
N ILE A 110 -6.34 11.06 3.08
CA ILE A 110 -7.07 12.04 3.89
C ILE A 110 -6.47 12.13 5.31
N ALA A 111 -6.76 13.22 6.01
CA ALA A 111 -6.42 13.37 7.41
C ALA A 111 -7.20 12.36 8.28
N ARG A 112 -6.48 11.60 9.11
CA ARG A 112 -7.03 10.64 10.08
C ARG A 112 -7.51 11.30 11.38
N ARG A 113 -6.94 12.45 11.68
CA ARG A 113 -7.26 13.30 12.84
C ARG A 113 -6.93 14.75 12.47
N PRO A 114 -7.33 15.76 13.26
CA PRO A 114 -6.86 17.11 13.04
C PRO A 114 -5.33 17.18 13.05
N ILE A 115 -4.78 17.95 12.11
CA ILE A 115 -3.35 18.20 11.93
C ILE A 115 -3.09 19.66 12.26
N GLY A 116 -2.20 19.91 13.21
CA GLY A 116 -1.82 21.26 13.61
C GLY A 116 -0.90 21.93 12.59
N ILE A 117 -0.80 23.26 12.67
CA ILE A 117 0.29 23.98 12.01
C ILE A 117 1.64 23.45 12.51
N ASP A 118 2.63 23.36 11.61
CA ASP A 118 3.97 22.84 11.84
C ASP A 118 4.04 21.37 12.25
N GLU A 119 2.93 20.63 12.18
CA GLU A 119 2.92 19.19 12.39
C GLU A 119 3.43 18.45 11.13
N GLU A 120 4.32 17.48 11.33
CA GLU A 120 4.76 16.60 10.24
C GLU A 120 3.64 15.65 9.83
N ILE A 121 3.33 15.65 8.55
CA ILE A 121 2.34 14.81 7.91
C ILE A 121 2.98 13.45 7.64
N THR A 122 2.36 12.39 8.18
CA THR A 122 2.90 11.04 8.15
C THR A 122 1.82 10.02 7.82
N ILE A 123 2.22 8.91 7.20
CA ILE A 123 1.34 7.79 6.88
C ILE A 123 1.97 6.48 7.32
N ASP A 124 1.16 5.51 7.74
CA ASP A 124 1.64 4.16 7.98
C ASP A 124 1.74 3.43 6.65
N TYR A 125 2.94 3.04 6.24
CA TYR A 125 3.14 2.34 4.96
C TYR A 125 2.34 1.03 4.84
N ALA A 126 1.95 0.42 5.97
CA ALA A 126 1.07 -0.74 5.98
C ALA A 126 -0.30 -0.48 5.31
N VAL A 127 -0.75 0.79 5.22
CA VAL A 127 -2.08 1.10 4.68
C VAL A 127 -2.13 1.11 3.15
N PHE A 128 -1.00 1.13 2.44
CA PHE A 128 -1.04 1.17 0.96
C PHE A 128 -0.07 0.24 0.24
N THR A 129 0.96 -0.29 0.91
CA THR A 129 1.94 -1.18 0.25
C THR A 129 1.97 -2.58 0.86
N ASN A 130 2.00 -3.58 -0.01
CA ASN A 130 2.42 -4.96 0.25
C ASN A 130 3.43 -5.47 -0.79
N ASP A 131 3.88 -4.56 -1.65
CA ASP A 131 4.75 -4.78 -2.79
C ASP A 131 5.60 -3.51 -2.92
N ASN A 132 6.86 -3.68 -3.37
CA ASN A 132 8.01 -2.76 -3.29
C ASN A 132 9.06 -3.19 -2.27
N ILE A 133 10.28 -2.65 -2.39
CA ILE A 133 11.33 -2.84 -1.39
C ILE A 133 11.01 -1.91 -0.21
N LEU A 134 10.25 -2.41 0.77
CA LEU A 134 10.05 -1.72 2.04
C LEU A 134 10.55 -2.59 3.18
N PHE A 135 11.62 -2.11 3.80
CA PHE A 135 12.10 -2.64 5.06
C PHE A 135 12.81 -1.50 5.81
N ILE A 136 12.26 -1.13 6.96
CA ILE A 136 12.88 -0.19 7.89
C ILE A 136 13.24 -1.01 9.13
N ASP A 137 14.52 -1.10 9.46
CA ASP A 137 15.05 -1.89 10.57
C ASP A 137 15.12 -1.13 11.90
N ASP A 138 15.13 0.21 11.83
CA ASP A 138 15.12 1.11 12.97
C ASP A 138 14.20 2.31 12.74
N CYS A 139 12.90 2.13 12.94
CA CYS A 139 11.89 3.16 12.75
C CYS A 139 12.02 4.27 13.80
N GLN A 140 12.32 5.49 13.34
CA GLN A 140 12.50 6.68 14.16
C GLN A 140 11.26 7.59 14.20
N CYS A 141 10.04 7.04 14.06
CA CYS A 141 8.81 7.84 14.07
C CYS A 141 8.47 8.47 15.44
N LYS A 142 9.19 8.09 16.51
CA LYS A 142 9.12 8.67 17.87
C LYS A 142 7.77 8.58 18.58
N THR A 143 6.78 7.91 18.01
CA THR A 143 5.51 7.64 18.68
C THR A 143 5.66 6.56 19.74
N SER A 144 4.82 6.56 20.78
CA SER A 144 4.79 5.49 21.78
C SER A 144 4.30 4.15 21.22
N LEU A 145 3.76 4.15 20.01
CA LEU A 145 3.26 2.98 19.28
C LEU A 145 4.25 2.54 18.19
N CYS A 146 5.50 3.01 18.24
CA CYS A 146 6.52 2.64 17.26
C CYS A 146 6.74 1.13 17.25
N ARG A 147 6.66 0.52 16.07
CA ARG A 147 6.93 -0.91 15.85
C ARG A 147 8.41 -1.25 15.78
N HIS A 148 9.28 -0.23 15.68
CA HIS A 148 10.73 -0.32 15.44
C HIS A 148 11.15 -0.95 14.12
N GLN A 149 10.40 -1.93 13.61
CA GLN A 149 10.63 -2.55 12.32
C GLN A 149 9.37 -2.47 11.46
N ILE A 150 9.51 -1.97 10.25
CA ILE A 150 8.41 -1.81 9.28
C ILE A 150 8.64 -2.75 8.10
N THR A 151 7.63 -3.54 7.74
CA THR A 151 7.75 -4.55 6.68
C THR A 151 6.57 -4.52 5.73
N LEU A 152 6.75 -5.11 4.55
CA LEU A 152 5.69 -5.37 3.57
C LEU A 152 4.57 -6.30 4.05
N ARG A 153 4.70 -6.91 5.23
CA ARG A 153 3.69 -7.80 5.81
C ARG A 153 2.88 -7.16 6.91
N ASP A 154 3.16 -5.91 7.26
CA ASP A 154 2.50 -5.25 8.38
C ASP A 154 0.99 -5.12 8.19
N TRP A 155 0.52 -5.00 6.95
CA TRP A 155 -0.91 -5.04 6.61
C TRP A 155 -1.63 -6.32 7.06
N THR A 156 -0.90 -7.40 7.37
CA THR A 156 -1.45 -8.66 7.90
C THR A 156 -1.67 -8.65 9.43
N SER A 157 -1.15 -7.63 10.13
CA SER A 157 -1.31 -7.47 11.57
C SER A 157 -2.77 -7.24 11.94
N LYS A 158 -3.31 -8.06 12.86
CA LYS A 158 -4.70 -7.91 13.33
C LYS A 158 -4.93 -6.61 14.10
N GLU A 159 -3.92 -6.14 14.82
CA GLU A 159 -3.98 -4.86 15.53
C GLU A 159 -4.08 -3.69 14.54
N LEU A 160 -3.25 -3.68 13.49
CA LEU A 160 -3.32 -2.64 12.44
C LEU A 160 -4.60 -2.74 11.61
N GLN A 161 -5.05 -3.95 11.26
CA GLN A 161 -6.33 -4.17 10.56
C GLN A 161 -7.51 -3.62 11.36
N GLN A 162 -7.50 -3.77 12.69
CA GLN A 162 -8.53 -3.22 13.57
C GLN A 162 -8.42 -1.70 13.69
N ARG A 163 -7.21 -1.17 13.81
CA ARG A 163 -6.94 0.26 14.02
C ARG A 163 -7.19 1.11 12.78
N PHE A 164 -6.85 0.61 11.60
CA PHE A 164 -7.04 1.27 10.30
C PHE A 164 -8.17 0.63 9.51
N LYS A 165 -9.15 0.04 10.20
CA LYS A 165 -10.29 -0.64 9.58
C LYS A 165 -10.92 0.27 8.52
N ASP A 166 -11.13 -0.29 7.33
CA ASP A 166 -11.70 0.38 6.15
C ASP A 166 -10.83 1.53 5.56
N HIS A 167 -9.64 1.78 6.12
CA HIS A 167 -8.72 2.87 5.73
C HIS A 167 -7.36 2.37 5.19
N PHE A 168 -7.30 1.12 4.77
CA PHE A 168 -6.27 0.66 3.83
C PHE A 168 -6.66 1.05 2.40
N SER A 169 -5.71 0.97 1.47
CA SER A 169 -6.02 1.10 0.04
C SER A 169 -7.06 0.06 -0.35
N THR A 170 -7.91 0.39 -1.33
CA THR A 170 -9.03 -0.46 -1.76
C THR A 170 -8.61 -1.91 -2.03
N PHE A 171 -7.43 -2.11 -2.61
CA PHE A 171 -6.87 -3.44 -2.88
C PHE A 171 -6.44 -4.19 -1.61
N LEU A 172 -5.81 -3.51 -0.64
CA LEU A 172 -5.45 -4.14 0.62
C LEU A 172 -6.66 -4.49 1.46
N ASN A 173 -7.68 -3.62 1.52
CA ASN A 173 -8.96 -3.93 2.15
C ASN A 173 -9.58 -5.20 1.55
N LYS A 174 -9.59 -5.36 0.22
CA LYS A 174 -10.05 -6.60 -0.45
C LYS A 174 -9.22 -7.82 -0.06
N LYS A 175 -7.90 -7.69 0.05
CA LYS A 175 -7.01 -8.78 0.49
C LYS A 175 -7.28 -9.20 1.93
N ILE A 176 -7.43 -8.24 2.84
CA ILE A 176 -7.74 -8.46 4.25
C ILE A 176 -9.06 -9.22 4.38
N GLN A 177 -10.12 -8.73 3.72
CA GLN A 177 -11.44 -9.40 3.70
C GLN A 177 -11.37 -10.82 3.13
N ALA A 178 -10.61 -11.02 2.05
CA ALA A 178 -10.42 -12.34 1.46
C ALA A 178 -9.66 -13.29 2.40
N GLU A 179 -8.66 -12.80 3.15
CA GLU A 179 -7.98 -13.60 4.17
C GLU A 179 -8.89 -13.97 5.33
N GLU A 180 -9.70 -13.05 5.81
CA GLU A 180 -10.67 -13.30 6.87
C GLU A 180 -11.70 -14.33 6.43
N HIS A 181 -12.26 -14.16 5.23
CA HIS A 181 -13.18 -15.12 4.66
C HIS A 181 -12.54 -16.52 4.56
N ARG A 182 -11.32 -16.63 4.02
CA ARG A 182 -10.57 -17.90 3.95
C ARG A 182 -10.35 -18.55 5.32
N ARG A 183 -10.15 -17.77 6.38
CA ARG A 183 -9.98 -18.28 7.76
C ARG A 183 -11.31 -18.75 8.36
N THR A 184 -12.43 -18.15 7.97
CA THR A 184 -13.77 -18.50 8.49
C THR A 184 -14.46 -19.63 7.74
N VAL A 185 -14.11 -19.88 6.48
CA VAL A 185 -14.72 -20.94 5.65
C VAL A 185 -14.33 -22.31 6.19
N THR A 186 -15.32 -23.09 6.61
CA THR A 186 -15.12 -24.44 7.13
C THR A 186 -15.16 -25.49 6.02
N ARG A 187 -14.69 -26.71 6.33
CA ARG A 187 -14.85 -27.88 5.44
C ARG A 187 -16.32 -28.14 5.11
N ALA A 188 -17.25 -27.89 6.05
CA ALA A 188 -18.67 -28.06 5.83
C ALA A 188 -19.21 -27.06 4.80
N ASP A 189 -18.77 -25.80 4.87
CA ASP A 189 -19.16 -24.75 3.90
C ASP A 189 -18.69 -25.10 2.48
N ILE A 190 -17.45 -25.61 2.36
CA ILE A 190 -16.89 -26.05 1.08
C ILE A 190 -17.70 -27.23 0.52
N LEU A 191 -17.99 -28.25 1.33
CA LEU A 191 -18.77 -29.41 0.90
C LEU A 191 -20.20 -29.03 0.49
N HIS A 192 -20.83 -28.09 1.21
CA HIS A 192 -22.15 -27.55 0.87
C HIS A 192 -22.13 -26.77 -0.46
N ALA A 193 -21.12 -25.93 -0.70
CA ALA A 193 -20.98 -25.20 -1.96
C ALA A 193 -20.75 -26.16 -3.15
N LEU A 194 -19.95 -27.21 -2.95
CA LEU A 194 -19.67 -28.24 -3.98
C LEU A 194 -20.92 -29.08 -4.31
N SER A 195 -21.76 -29.41 -3.32
CA SER A 195 -22.99 -30.16 -3.56
C SER A 195 -24.04 -29.33 -4.31
N LYS A 196 -24.16 -28.03 -4.00
CA LYS A 196 -24.99 -27.09 -4.78
C LYS A 196 -24.52 -26.93 -6.22
N ARG A 197 -23.21 -26.88 -6.47
CA ARG A 197 -22.67 -26.85 -7.84
C ARG A 197 -22.99 -28.13 -8.63
N LYS A 198 -22.91 -29.31 -8.00
CA LYS A 198 -23.29 -30.58 -8.66
C LYS A 198 -24.77 -30.64 -9.01
N ASN A 199 -25.65 -30.07 -8.17
CA ASN A 199 -27.09 -30.01 -8.45
C ASN A 199 -27.45 -28.99 -9.55
N ASN A 200 -26.60 -27.98 -9.79
CA ASN A 200 -26.80 -26.99 -10.85
C ASN A 200 -26.07 -27.33 -12.17
N ASN A 201 -25.13 -28.27 -12.17
CA ASN A 201 -24.44 -28.78 -13.36
C ASN A 201 -24.92 -30.21 -13.70
N SER A 202 -26.21 -30.36 -14.00
CA SER A 202 -26.73 -31.57 -14.64
C SER A 202 -26.42 -31.64 -16.15
N ASP A 203 -25.54 -30.78 -16.68
CA ASP A 203 -24.92 -30.97 -17.99
C ASP A 203 -23.40 -31.11 -17.82
N GLY A 204 -22.91 -32.26 -18.29
CA GLY A 204 -21.69 -32.91 -17.79
C GLY A 204 -20.37 -32.20 -18.09
N LEU A 205 -19.45 -32.31 -17.12
CA LEU A 205 -18.01 -32.22 -17.32
C LEU A 205 -17.33 -33.15 -16.30
N GLN A 206 -16.57 -34.13 -16.80
CA GLN A 206 -15.80 -35.09 -16.01
C GLN A 206 -14.84 -34.38 -15.05
N LEU A 207 -14.93 -34.73 -13.77
CA LEU A 207 -14.00 -34.30 -12.74
C LEU A 207 -12.62 -34.92 -13.02
N GLN A 208 -11.66 -34.12 -13.48
CA GLN A 208 -10.24 -34.47 -13.36
C GLN A 208 -9.82 -34.27 -11.89
N ASN A 209 -9.20 -35.30 -11.32
CA ASN A 209 -8.68 -35.29 -9.96
C ASN A 209 -7.67 -34.14 -9.79
N ILE A 210 -8.03 -33.14 -9.01
CA ILE A 210 -7.07 -32.11 -8.55
C ILE A 210 -6.42 -32.68 -7.29
N ASP A 211 -5.17 -33.11 -7.44
CA ASP A 211 -4.30 -33.53 -6.36
C ASP A 211 -3.96 -32.30 -5.49
N TYR A 212 -4.44 -32.28 -4.24
CA TYR A 212 -4.05 -31.27 -3.25
C TYR A 212 -2.66 -31.63 -2.74
N GLY A 213 -1.64 -31.26 -3.50
CA GLY A 213 -0.23 -31.37 -3.13
C GLY A 213 0.10 -30.51 -1.92
N LEU A 214 -0.10 -31.04 -0.71
CA LEU A 214 0.54 -30.56 0.52
C LEU A 214 2.04 -30.88 0.43
N ASN A 215 2.84 -29.97 -0.11
CA ASN A 215 4.29 -30.11 -0.10
C ASN A 215 4.97 -29.19 0.92
N LYS A 216 5.85 -29.85 1.68
CA LYS A 216 6.57 -29.39 2.87
C LYS A 216 7.53 -28.24 2.58
N SER A 217 7.74 -27.46 3.64
CA SER A 217 8.77 -26.46 3.87
C SER A 217 10.11 -26.71 3.14
N SER A 218 10.60 -25.68 2.46
CA SER A 218 12.04 -25.51 2.22
C SER A 218 12.46 -24.07 2.55
N SER A 219 13.40 -24.00 3.48
CA SER A 219 14.10 -22.82 3.97
C SER A 219 14.93 -22.16 2.86
N LEU A 220 14.69 -20.88 2.59
CA LEU A 220 15.59 -20.02 1.82
C LEU A 220 16.22 -18.98 2.76
N LYS A 221 17.55 -18.96 2.74
CA LYS A 221 18.42 -18.14 3.59
C LYS A 221 18.18 -16.65 3.32
N LYS A 222 18.00 -15.87 4.39
CA LYS A 222 17.98 -14.40 4.36
C LYS A 222 19.37 -13.90 4.00
N GLY A 223 19.51 -13.26 2.84
CA GLY A 223 20.60 -12.35 2.55
C GLY A 223 20.17 -10.94 2.94
N THR A 224 20.78 -10.40 3.99
CA THR A 224 20.58 -9.02 4.44
C THR A 224 21.39 -8.11 3.54
N ILE A 225 20.76 -7.11 2.92
CA ILE A 225 21.46 -6.03 2.24
C ILE A 225 21.03 -4.73 2.93
N HIS A 226 21.92 -4.13 3.71
CA HIS A 226 21.78 -2.77 4.21
C HIS A 226 22.27 -1.81 3.13
N PHE A 227 21.52 -0.75 2.86
CA PHE A 227 22.04 0.41 2.15
C PHE A 227 21.67 1.70 2.88
N SER A 228 22.70 2.36 3.38
CA SER A 228 22.66 3.72 3.91
C SER A 228 22.48 4.71 2.76
N HIS A 229 21.51 5.62 2.90
CA HIS A 229 21.32 6.74 1.98
C HIS A 229 22.40 7.81 2.21
N GLU A 230 23.43 7.84 1.35
CA GLU A 230 24.17 9.06 1.06
C GLU A 230 23.76 9.55 -0.32
N ILE A 231 22.81 10.48 -0.38
CA ILE A 231 22.59 11.29 -1.57
C ILE A 231 23.74 12.30 -1.64
N ARG A 232 24.78 11.97 -2.41
CA ARG A 232 25.80 12.96 -2.78
C ARG A 232 25.20 13.92 -3.78
N THR A 233 25.04 15.16 -3.34
CA THR A 233 24.79 16.34 -4.17
C THR A 233 25.96 16.52 -5.14
N ILE A 234 25.66 16.59 -6.44
CA ILE A 234 26.47 17.29 -7.44
C ILE A 234 25.49 18.10 -8.29
#